data_AF-A0A7K0DCB1-F1
#
_entry.id   AF-A0A7K0DCB1-F1
#
_cell.length_a   1.000
_cell.length_b   1.000
_cell.length_c   1.000
_cell.angle_alpha   90.00
_cell.angle_beta   90.00
_cell.angle_gamma   90.00
#
_symmetry.space_group_name_H-M   'P 1'
#
loop_
_entity.id
_entity.type
_entity.pdbx_description
1 polymer ?
#
loop_
_entity_poly.entity_id
_entity_poly.type
_entity_poly.pdbx_seq_one_letter_code
_entity_poly.pdbx_strand_id
1 'polypeptide(L)'
;MLDIGCGWGSLTRAIADRHPRARITGNEIFPESEPPRLAEIAHAAEKLFEFRSLVNDRADYARTCAEWLRRLRVRRAEAEQIAGAAVTEAYERYLEASIRQFEFTGCSSRIGNEPIGHPQF
;
A
#
# COMPACT_ATOMS: atom_id res chain seq x y z
N MET A 1 4.36 -7.69 9.03
CA MET A 1 3.74 -6.36 8.91
C MET A 1 4.55 -5.64 7.85
N LEU A 2 4.13 -5.79 6.59
CA LEU A 2 4.91 -5.41 5.41
C LEU A 2 4.40 -4.07 4.87
N ASP A 3 5.37 -3.28 4.44
CA ASP A 3 5.39 -1.89 4.02
C ASP A 3 4.21 -1.40 3.15
N ILE A 4 3.85 -0.12 3.33
CA ILE A 4 2.74 0.54 2.63
C ILE A 4 3.19 0.83 1.20
N GLY A 5 2.87 -0.11 0.33
CA GLY A 5 2.99 0.06 -1.10
C GLY A 5 2.08 -0.91 -1.82
N CYS A 6 0.79 -0.63 -1.95
CA CYS A 6 -0.08 -1.51 -2.74
C CYS A 6 0.06 -1.24 -4.25
N GLY A 7 1.19 -1.63 -4.84
CA GLY A 7 1.30 -1.82 -6.29
C GLY A 7 1.56 -0.56 -7.13
N TRP A 8 2.12 0.50 -6.54
CA TRP A 8 2.52 1.68 -7.32
C TRP A 8 3.85 1.53 -8.05
N GLY A 9 4.81 0.72 -7.60
CA GLY A 9 6.19 0.73 -8.12
C GLY A 9 6.30 0.83 -9.64
N SER A 10 5.63 -0.07 -10.36
CA SER A 10 5.65 -0.08 -11.83
C SER A 10 4.62 0.85 -12.51
N LEU A 11 3.52 1.24 -11.83
CA LEU A 11 2.57 2.24 -12.38
C LEU A 11 3.13 3.65 -12.25
N THR A 12 3.72 3.98 -11.10
CA THR A 12 4.49 5.18 -10.83
C THR A 12 5.60 5.36 -11.85
N ARG A 13 6.36 4.31 -12.16
CA ARG A 13 7.43 4.39 -13.16
C ARG A 13 6.87 4.64 -14.56
N ALA A 14 5.84 3.90 -14.96
CA ALA A 14 5.17 4.12 -16.24
C ALA A 14 4.51 5.51 -16.36
N ILE A 15 3.98 6.07 -15.27
CA ILE A 15 3.40 7.42 -15.23
C ILE A 15 4.51 8.47 -15.18
N ALA A 16 5.60 8.27 -14.46
CA ALA A 16 6.77 9.16 -14.44
C ALA A 16 7.38 9.27 -15.83
N ASP A 17 7.50 8.15 -16.55
CA ASP A 17 8.04 8.09 -17.91
C ASP A 17 7.13 8.81 -18.92
N ARG A 18 5.80 8.77 -18.74
CA ARG A 18 4.82 9.40 -19.66
C ARG A 18 4.43 10.82 -19.27
N HIS A 19 4.57 11.18 -18.01
CA HIS A 19 4.17 12.45 -17.43
C HIS A 19 5.25 12.94 -16.46
N PRO A 20 6.34 13.53 -16.95
CA PRO A 20 7.46 14.00 -16.12
C PRO A 20 7.10 15.12 -15.12
N ARG A 21 5.89 15.69 -15.21
CA ARG A 21 5.34 16.66 -14.24
C ARG A 21 4.40 16.03 -13.21
N ALA A 22 4.12 14.73 -13.29
CA ALA A 22 3.31 14.04 -12.30
C ALA A 22 4.13 13.85 -11.02
N ARG A 23 3.59 14.32 -9.89
CA ARG A 23 4.27 14.24 -8.59
C ARG A 23 3.83 12.97 -7.87
N ILE A 24 4.75 12.01 -7.72
CA ILE A 24 4.46 10.74 -7.03
C ILE A 24 4.80 10.90 -5.55
N THR A 25 3.77 10.92 -4.72
CA THR A 25 3.89 11.16 -3.27
C THR A 25 4.68 10.07 -2.55
N GLY A 26 4.63 8.81 -3.00
CA GLY A 26 5.43 7.73 -2.42
C GLY A 26 6.94 7.92 -2.60
N ASN A 27 7.37 8.49 -3.72
CA ASN A 27 8.79 8.70 -4.02
C ASN A 27 9.40 9.86 -3.22
N GLU A 28 8.56 10.78 -2.73
CA GLU A 28 8.98 11.88 -1.85
C GLU A 28 9.30 11.40 -0.42
N ILE A 29 8.68 10.29 0.02
CA ILE A 29 8.83 9.75 1.38
C ILE A 29 9.72 8.50 1.40
N PHE A 30 9.59 7.64 0.39
CA PHE A 30 10.30 6.36 0.27
C PHE A 30 10.82 6.16 -1.17
N PRO A 31 11.93 6.81 -1.54
CA PRO A 31 12.42 6.83 -2.93
C PRO A 31 12.83 5.45 -3.46
N GLU A 32 13.28 4.56 -2.59
CA GLU A 32 13.74 3.21 -2.94
C GLU A 32 12.67 2.12 -2.68
N SER A 33 11.44 2.50 -2.32
CA SER A 33 10.38 1.54 -2.02
C SER A 33 9.69 1.07 -3.30
N GLU A 34 9.98 -0.17 -3.71
CA GLU A 34 9.27 -0.86 -4.78
C GLU A 34 8.52 -2.07 -4.20
N PRO A 35 7.22 -1.91 -3.88
CA PRO A 35 6.46 -3.03 -3.35
C PRO A 35 6.18 -4.07 -4.44
N PRO A 36 6.43 -5.36 -4.17
CA PRO A 36 6.26 -6.41 -5.17
C PRO A 36 4.79 -6.65 -5.49
N ARG A 37 4.52 -6.96 -6.76
CA ARG A 37 3.24 -7.48 -7.22
C ARG A 37 3.05 -8.90 -6.69
N LEU A 38 1.79 -9.30 -6.50
CA LEU A 38 1.47 -10.69 -6.14
C LEU A 38 2.08 -11.69 -7.13
N ALA A 39 2.11 -11.37 -8.43
CA ALA A 39 2.71 -12.22 -9.46
C ALA A 39 4.23 -12.39 -9.27
N GLU A 40 4.94 -11.35 -8.82
CA GLU A 40 6.38 -11.40 -8.55
C GLU A 40 6.66 -12.26 -7.32
N ILE A 41 5.83 -12.13 -6.27
CA ILE A 41 5.90 -13.00 -5.08
C ILE A 41 5.61 -14.46 -5.48
N ALA A 42 4.58 -14.69 -6.29
CA ALA A 42 4.20 -16.03 -6.77
C ALA A 42 5.32 -16.69 -7.57
N HIS A 43 5.92 -15.95 -8.50
CA HIS A 43 7.02 -16.44 -9.31
C HIS A 43 8.27 -16.72 -8.48
N ALA A 44 8.62 -15.83 -7.54
CA ALA A 44 9.78 -16.01 -6.68
C ALA A 44 9.63 -17.22 -5.71
N ALA A 45 8.40 -17.53 -5.30
CA ALA A 45 8.12 -18.68 -4.45
C ALA A 45 8.01 -20.01 -5.22
N GLU A 46 7.91 -19.94 -6.55
CA GLU A 46 7.73 -21.11 -7.41
C GLU A 46 8.83 -22.14 -7.14
N LYS A 47 8.46 -23.42 -6.99
CA LYS A 47 9.35 -24.57 -6.73
C LYS A 47 10.05 -24.58 -5.36
N LEU A 48 9.91 -23.53 -4.55
CA LEU A 48 10.48 -23.46 -3.20
C LEU A 48 9.43 -23.65 -2.12
N PHE A 49 8.21 -23.14 -2.35
CA PHE A 49 7.14 -23.15 -1.36
C PHE A 49 5.80 -23.54 -2.00
N GLU A 50 4.90 -24.02 -1.14
CA GLU A 50 3.48 -24.20 -1.45
C GLU A 50 2.68 -23.05 -0.81
N PHE A 51 1.80 -22.41 -1.58
CA PHE A 51 0.90 -21.38 -1.05
C PHE A 51 -0.26 -22.02 -0.28
N ARG A 52 -0.31 -21.80 1.03
CA ARG A 52 -1.38 -22.31 1.90
C ARG A 52 -2.59 -21.37 1.96
N SER A 53 -2.37 -20.07 1.96
CA SER A 53 -3.43 -19.07 2.08
C SER A 53 -2.96 -17.71 1.56
N LEU A 54 -3.87 -16.94 0.98
CA LEU A 54 -3.66 -15.54 0.61
C LEU A 54 -4.73 -14.69 1.30
N VAL A 55 -4.29 -13.77 2.17
CA VAL A 55 -5.17 -12.84 2.88
C VAL A 55 -4.79 -11.42 2.48
N ASN A 56 -5.80 -10.58 2.21
CA ASN A 56 -5.62 -9.19 1.82
C ASN A 56 -6.53 -8.28 2.65
N ASP A 57 -5.95 -7.71 3.70
CA ASP A 57 -6.63 -6.83 4.67
C ASP A 57 -6.48 -5.34 4.31
N ARG A 58 -6.60 -4.98 3.03
CA ARG A 58 -6.48 -3.57 2.58
C ARG A 58 -7.36 -2.60 3.36
N ALA A 59 -8.54 -3.03 3.81
CA ALA A 59 -9.49 -2.19 4.53
C ALA A 59 -8.95 -1.81 5.92
N ASP A 60 -8.24 -2.71 6.59
CA ASP A 60 -7.61 -2.40 7.87
C ASP A 60 -6.42 -1.46 7.70
N TYR A 61 -5.71 -1.56 6.57
CA TYR A 61 -4.68 -0.60 6.21
C TYR A 61 -5.25 0.80 5.95
N ALA A 62 -6.37 0.91 5.22
CA ALA A 62 -7.05 2.20 5.03
C ALA A 62 -7.41 2.86 6.37
N ARG A 63 -7.98 2.07 7.30
CA ARG A 63 -8.34 2.53 8.65
C ARG A 63 -7.12 2.98 9.44
N THR A 64 -6.02 2.24 9.36
CA THR A 64 -4.77 2.57 10.04
C THR A 64 -4.20 3.90 9.54
N CYS A 65 -4.11 4.08 8.22
CA CYS A 65 -3.65 5.32 7.61
C CYS A 65 -4.55 6.51 7.97
N ALA A 66 -5.87 6.31 8.01
CA ALA A 66 -6.82 7.34 8.43
C ALA A 66 -6.61 7.79 9.88
N GLU A 67 -6.36 6.85 10.79
CA GLU A 67 -6.09 7.16 12.19
C GLU A 67 -4.75 7.86 12.39
N TRP A 68 -3.71 7.46 11.64
CA TRP A 68 -2.42 8.16 11.64
C TRP A 68 -2.56 9.60 11.13
N LEU A 69 -3.26 9.80 10.02
CA LEU A 69 -3.51 11.14 9.47
C LEU A 69 -4.28 12.02 10.46
N ARG A 70 -5.31 11.46 11.11
CA ARG A 70 -6.10 12.17 12.12
C ARG A 70 -5.20 12.64 13.27
N ARG A 71 -4.33 11.77 13.79
CA ARG A 71 -3.41 12.11 14.90
C ARG A 71 -2.37 13.14 14.47
N LEU A 72 -1.82 13.00 13.26
CA LEU A 72 -0.85 13.93 12.70
C LEU A 72 -1.42 15.34 12.60
N ARG A 73 -2.64 15.48 12.05
CA ARG A 73 -3.31 16.79 11.93
C ARG A 73 -3.59 17.43 13.29
N VAL A 74 -3.98 16.65 14.29
CA VAL A 74 -4.21 17.15 15.66
C VAL A 74 -2.90 17.65 16.29
N ARG A 75 -1.77 17.01 15.98
CA ARG A 75 -0.44 17.34 16.52
C ARG A 75 0.47 17.99 15.49
N ARG A 76 -0.11 18.68 14.51
CA ARG A 76 0.63 19.16 13.35
C ARG A 76 1.76 20.11 13.73
N ALA A 77 1.52 21.01 14.69
CA ALA A 77 2.55 21.94 15.18
C ALA A 77 3.76 21.21 15.79
N GLU A 78 3.53 20.13 16.54
CA GLU A 78 4.60 19.31 17.11
C GLU A 78 5.37 18.57 16.02
N ALA A 79 4.66 18.02 15.03
CA ALA A 79 5.29 17.38 13.88
C ALA A 79 6.17 18.35 13.06
N GLU A 80 5.71 19.60 12.87
CA GLU A 80 6.50 20.64 12.20
C GLU A 80 7.74 21.04 12.97
N GLN A 81 7.70 21.04 14.31
CA GLN A 81 8.88 21.28 15.14
C GLN A 81 9.93 20.16 14.98
N ILE A 82 9.48 18.92 14.79
CA ILE A 82 10.36 17.74 14.70
C ILE A 82 10.93 17.56 13.29
N ALA A 83 10.08 17.62 12.27
CA ALA A 83 10.42 17.23 10.90
C ALA A 83 10.36 18.40 9.89
N GLY A 84 9.86 19.57 10.30
CA GLY A 84 9.65 20.72 9.43
C GLY A 84 8.31 20.71 8.69
N ALA A 85 7.91 21.89 8.23
CA ALA A 85 6.62 22.11 7.56
C ALA A 85 6.49 21.31 6.25
N ALA A 86 7.54 21.31 5.42
CA ALA A 86 7.51 20.63 4.12
C ALA A 86 7.35 19.11 4.24
N VAL A 87 8.05 18.48 5.19
CA VAL A 87 7.95 17.03 5.44
C VAL A 87 6.59 16.68 6.02
N THR A 88 6.10 17.48 6.96
CA THR A 88 4.76 17.28 7.55
C THR A 88 3.68 17.32 6.47
N GLU A 89 3.71 18.32 5.58
CA GLU A 89 2.76 18.44 4.49
C GLU A 89 2.88 17.29 3.47
N ALA A 90 4.10 16.88 3.13
CA ALA A 90 4.33 15.73 2.25
C ALA A 90 3.76 14.43 2.85
N TYR A 91 3.93 14.23 4.16
CA TYR A 91 3.46 13.05 4.86
C TYR A 91 1.93 13.01 5.02
N GLU A 92 1.28 14.16 5.26
CA GLU A 92 -0.18 14.28 5.23
C GLU A 92 -0.74 13.87 3.87
N ARG A 93 -0.15 14.40 2.79
CA ARG A 93 -0.53 14.09 1.42
C ARG A 93 -0.33 12.61 1.09
N TYR A 94 0.75 12.01 1.59
CA TYR A 94 1.03 10.59 1.44
C TYR A 94 -0.08 9.75 2.07
N LEU A 95 -0.41 10.00 3.34
CA LEU A 95 -1.45 9.23 4.05
C LEU A 95 -2.82 9.39 3.39
N GLU A 96 -3.18 10.59 2.92
CA GLU A 96 -4.42 10.81 2.15
C GLU A 96 -4.47 10.03 0.84
N ALA A 97 -3.35 9.95 0.13
CA ALA A 97 -3.25 9.15 -1.09
C ALA A 97 -3.37 7.65 -0.79
N SER A 98 -2.68 7.17 0.26
CA SER A 98 -2.73 5.78 0.70
C SER A 98 -4.14 5.33 1.11
N ILE A 99 -4.88 6.14 1.88
CA ILE A 99 -6.27 5.82 2.27
C ILE A 99 -7.14 5.59 1.03
N ARG A 100 -7.16 6.57 0.11
CA ARG A 100 -7.95 6.49 -1.12
C ARG A 100 -7.60 5.26 -1.94
N GLN A 101 -6.32 4.91 -2.00
CA GLN A 101 -5.87 3.75 -2.75
C GLN A 101 -6.34 2.43 -2.14
N PHE A 102 -6.19 2.26 -0.83
CA PHE A 102 -6.63 1.04 -0.14
C PHE A 102 -8.16 0.87 -0.21
N GLU A 103 -8.90 1.99 -0.26
CA GLU A 103 -10.34 2.01 -0.48
C GLU A 103 -10.71 1.69 -1.94
N PHE A 104 -10.04 2.31 -2.91
CA PHE A 104 -10.41 2.26 -4.34
C PHE A 104 -10.00 0.97 -5.05
N THR A 105 -8.88 0.34 -4.67
CA THR A 105 -8.36 -0.87 -5.35
C THR A 105 -9.13 -2.16 -5.02
N GLY A 106 -10.27 -2.05 -4.33
CA GLY A 106 -11.09 -3.19 -3.99
C GLY A 106 -11.94 -3.72 -5.14
N CYS A 107 -11.51 -4.84 -5.75
CA CYS A 107 -12.49 -5.79 -6.26
C CYS A 107 -13.26 -6.32 -5.04
N SER A 108 -14.57 -6.06 -4.96
CA SER A 108 -15.45 -6.68 -3.96
C SER A 108 -15.72 -8.12 -4.36
N SER A 109 -14.71 -8.99 -4.33
CA SER A 109 -14.90 -10.43 -4.37
C SER A 109 -14.68 -11.00 -2.99
N ARG A 110 -15.78 -11.18 -2.26
CA ARG A 110 -15.89 -12.18 -1.22
C ARG A 110 -15.68 -13.54 -1.89
N ILE A 111 -14.42 -13.95 -2.07
CA ILE A 111 -14.13 -15.34 -2.41
C ILE A 111 -14.45 -16.12 -1.15
N GLY A 112 -15.56 -16.86 -1.22
CA GLY A 112 -16.01 -17.72 -0.13
C GLY A 112 -14.89 -18.65 0.29
N ASN A 113 -14.66 -18.70 1.60
CA ASN A 113 -13.86 -19.74 2.24
C ASN A 113 -14.69 -21.04 2.26
N GLU A 114 -14.94 -21.61 1.08
CA GLU A 114 -15.44 -22.98 0.99
C GLU A 114 -14.21 -23.90 1.15
N PRO A 115 -14.21 -24.83 2.13
CA PRO A 115 -13.10 -25.74 2.30
C PRO A 115 -12.96 -26.60 1.05
N ILE A 116 -11.73 -26.68 0.53
CA ILE A 116 -11.36 -27.55 -0.58
C ILE A 116 -11.65 -28.98 -0.14
N GLY A 117 -12.79 -29.53 -0.57
CA GLY A 117 -13.16 -30.90 -0.31
C GLY A 117 -12.13 -31.84 -0.95
N HIS A 118 -11.38 -32.54 -0.11
CA HIS A 118 -10.55 -33.66 -0.58
C HIS A 118 -11.49 -34.77 -1.10
N PRO A 119 -11.28 -35.30 -2.32
CA PRO A 119 -12.03 -36.46 -2.78
C PRO A 119 -11.69 -37.64 -1.87
N GLN A 120 -12.71 -38.23 -1.25
CA GLN A 120 -12.56 -39.53 -0.62
C GLN A 120 -12.58 -40.59 -1.72
N PHE A 121 -11.62 -41.51 -1.65
CA PHE A 121 -11.49 -42.67 -2.52
C PHE A 121 -12.78 -43.50 -2.58
#